data_AF-A0AA95KML6-F1
#
_entry.id   AF-A0AA95KML6-F1
#
_cell.length_a   1.000
_cell.length_b   1.000
_cell.length_c   1.000
_cell.angle_alpha   90.00
_cell.angle_beta   90.00
_cell.angle_gamma   90.00
#
_symmetry.space_group_name_H-M   'P 1'
#
loop_
_entity.id
_entity.type
_entity.pdbx_description
1 polymer ?
#
loop_
_entity_poly.entity_id
_entity_poly.type
_entity_poly.pdbx_seq_one_letter_code
_entity_poly.pdbx_strand_id
1 'polypeptide(L)'
;MQCRGKQDPETHIEPQLKCLQHEAQQLRDWLADNPKDRQGAKGSIRLSNRTDNESAKMATSKGVVQGYTGVAAVDCHYQIIVEAQAHGTGSEQELLIPVVNATASMRKPETVITADNGYHSEANLKALADAGIDAYIPDKDYRKRDERYADQTVHQQKPDPLGTVPK
;
A
#
# COMPACT_ATOMS: atom_id res chain seq x y z
N MET A 1 -16.38 -40.11 -39.24
CA MET A 1 -16.41 -38.69 -38.81
C MET A 1 -17.75 -38.44 -38.14
N GLN A 2 -17.84 -38.53 -36.80
CA GLN A 2 -19.04 -38.06 -36.08
C GLN A 2 -18.98 -36.53 -35.99
N CYS A 3 -19.97 -35.85 -36.56
CA CYS A 3 -20.20 -34.44 -36.30
C CYS A 3 -20.54 -34.27 -34.82
N ARG A 4 -19.70 -33.56 -34.07
CA ARG A 4 -20.02 -33.14 -32.69
C ARG A 4 -21.26 -32.25 -32.77
N GLY A 5 -22.36 -32.71 -32.19
CA GLY A 5 -23.59 -31.93 -32.07
C GLY A 5 -23.30 -30.61 -31.36
N LYS A 6 -23.81 -29.52 -31.91
CA LYS A 6 -23.86 -28.23 -31.20
C LYS A 6 -24.67 -28.44 -29.93
N GLN A 7 -24.06 -28.24 -28.77
CA GLN A 7 -24.75 -28.30 -27.48
C GLN A 7 -25.84 -27.21 -27.44
N ASP A 8 -27.04 -27.55 -26.95
CA ASP A 8 -28.17 -26.63 -26.87
C ASP A 8 -27.87 -25.48 -25.89
N PRO A 9 -28.05 -24.21 -26.30
CA PRO A 9 -27.69 -23.06 -25.47
C PRO A 9 -28.47 -23.00 -24.14
N GLU A 10 -29.67 -23.59 -24.08
CA GLU A 10 -30.53 -23.60 -22.88
C GLU A 10 -29.98 -24.49 -21.75
N THR A 11 -29.28 -25.58 -22.06
CA THR A 11 -28.73 -26.50 -21.04
C THR A 11 -27.66 -25.89 -20.13
N HIS A 12 -27.09 -24.74 -20.50
CA HIS A 12 -26.09 -24.04 -19.70
C HIS A 12 -26.65 -22.86 -18.89
N ILE A 13 -27.89 -22.43 -19.14
CA ILE A 13 -28.46 -21.23 -18.53
C ILE A 13 -28.85 -21.47 -17.07
N GLU A 14 -29.52 -22.58 -16.75
CA GLU A 14 -29.97 -22.85 -15.38
C GLU A 14 -28.82 -22.99 -14.36
N PRO A 15 -27.74 -23.74 -14.65
CA PRO A 15 -26.60 -23.81 -13.74
C PRO A 15 -25.90 -22.46 -13.56
N GLN A 16 -25.77 -21.68 -14.64
CA GLN A 16 -25.19 -20.33 -14.60
C GLN A 16 -26.05 -19.39 -13.74
N LEU A 17 -27.37 -19.40 -13.94
CA LEU A 17 -28.31 -18.61 -13.14
C LEU A 17 -28.19 -18.93 -11.65
N LYS A 18 -28.11 -20.22 -11.31
CA LYS A 18 -27.95 -20.69 -9.93
C LYS A 18 -26.63 -20.21 -9.32
N CYS A 19 -25.52 -20.29 -10.07
CA CYS A 19 -24.23 -19.78 -9.61
C CYS A 19 -24.28 -18.27 -9.36
N LEU A 20 -24.82 -17.49 -10.29
CA LEU A 20 -24.94 -16.03 -10.15
C LEU A 20 -25.83 -15.63 -8.97
N GLN A 21 -26.95 -16.33 -8.77
CA GLN A 21 -27.82 -16.12 -7.60
C GLN A 21 -27.10 -16.41 -6.29
N HIS A 22 -26.31 -17.48 -6.25
CA HIS A 22 -25.51 -17.83 -5.08
C HIS A 22 -24.44 -16.76 -4.79
N GLU A 23 -23.69 -16.33 -5.81
CA GLU A 23 -22.69 -15.26 -5.67
C GLU A 23 -23.31 -13.93 -5.21
N ALA A 24 -24.46 -13.56 -5.77
CA ALA A 24 -25.19 -12.37 -5.36
C ALA A 24 -25.66 -12.46 -3.90
N GLN A 25 -26.12 -13.63 -3.45
CA GLN A 25 -26.52 -13.83 -2.06
C GLN A 25 -25.32 -13.70 -1.12
N GLN A 26 -24.20 -14.35 -1.45
CA GLN A 26 -22.96 -14.23 -0.66
C GLN A 26 -22.49 -12.76 -0.54
N LEU A 27 -22.64 -11.96 -1.60
CA LEU A 27 -22.29 -10.54 -1.56
C LEU A 27 -23.24 -9.74 -0.65
N ARG A 28 -24.54 -10.02 -0.70
CA ARG A 28 -25.53 -9.36 0.19
C ARG A 28 -25.28 -9.69 1.65
N ASP A 29 -25.05 -10.97 1.95
CA ASP A 29 -24.75 -11.43 3.31
C ASP A 29 -23.48 -10.73 3.82
N TRP A 30 -22.43 -10.70 3.01
CA TRP A 30 -21.19 -10.01 3.36
C TRP A 30 -21.37 -8.51 3.61
N LEU A 31 -22.16 -7.82 2.79
CA LEU A 31 -22.47 -6.39 2.99
C LEU A 31 -23.32 -6.14 4.25
N ALA A 32 -24.20 -7.08 4.60
CA ALA A 32 -24.97 -7.00 5.84
C ALA A 32 -24.07 -7.17 7.08
N ASP A 33 -23.09 -8.08 7.00
CA ASP A 33 -22.10 -8.31 8.07
C ASP A 33 -21.05 -7.19 8.17
N ASN A 34 -20.82 -6.45 7.08
CA ASN A 34 -19.86 -5.34 6.99
C ASN A 34 -20.54 -4.03 6.59
N PRO A 35 -21.41 -3.46 7.46
CA PRO A 35 -22.25 -2.32 7.11
C PRO A 35 -21.51 -0.98 7.01
N LYS A 36 -20.23 -0.93 7.40
CA LYS A 36 -19.42 0.28 7.42
C LYS A 36 -18.22 0.13 6.51
N ASP A 37 -18.05 1.09 5.62
CA ASP A 37 -16.84 1.20 4.81
C ASP A 37 -15.63 1.56 5.67
N ARG A 38 -14.47 1.00 5.29
CA ARG A 38 -13.19 1.42 5.84
C ARG A 38 -12.82 2.79 5.30
N GLN A 39 -12.28 3.64 6.16
CA GLN A 39 -11.88 5.00 5.80
C GLN A 39 -10.36 5.16 5.84
N GLY A 40 -9.81 5.94 4.91
CA GLY A 40 -8.43 6.41 4.97
C GLY A 40 -8.28 7.62 5.90
N ALA A 41 -7.04 8.09 6.13
CA ALA A 41 -6.80 9.19 7.07
C ALA A 41 -7.50 10.50 6.67
N LYS A 42 -7.83 10.67 5.38
CA LYS A 42 -8.56 11.84 4.85
C LYS A 42 -10.08 11.60 4.72
N GLY A 43 -10.62 10.53 5.31
CA GLY A 43 -12.04 10.18 5.23
C GLY A 43 -12.48 9.56 3.90
N SER A 44 -11.56 9.40 2.93
CA SER A 44 -11.84 8.71 1.68
C SER A 44 -12.13 7.23 1.93
N ILE A 45 -13.15 6.69 1.27
CA ILE A 45 -13.50 5.27 1.36
C ILE A 45 -12.36 4.42 0.78
N ARG A 46 -11.94 3.42 1.55
CA ARG A 46 -11.08 2.32 1.10
C ARG A 46 -11.98 1.19 0.62
N LEU A 47 -11.80 0.80 -0.64
CA LEU A 47 -12.61 -0.26 -1.23
C LEU A 47 -12.42 -1.57 -0.47
N SER A 48 -13.54 -2.12 -0.03
CA SER A 48 -13.59 -3.41 0.63
C SER A 48 -13.18 -4.57 -0.28
N ASN A 49 -12.62 -5.59 0.34
CA ASN A 49 -12.34 -6.87 -0.28
C ASN A 49 -13.05 -7.97 0.52
N ARG A 50 -13.79 -8.83 -0.18
CA ARG A 50 -14.62 -9.86 0.45
C ARG A 50 -13.81 -10.94 1.18
N THR A 51 -12.66 -11.31 0.62
CA THR A 51 -11.78 -12.35 1.17
C THR A 51 -10.92 -11.82 2.31
N ASP A 52 -10.51 -10.55 2.23
CA ASP A 52 -9.71 -9.89 3.24
C ASP A 52 -10.04 -8.39 3.28
N ASN A 53 -11.01 -8.02 4.11
CA ASN A 53 -11.48 -6.64 4.20
C ASN A 53 -10.40 -5.70 4.75
N GLU A 54 -9.38 -6.22 5.45
CA GLU A 54 -8.31 -5.42 6.01
C GLU A 54 -7.21 -5.06 5.01
N SER A 55 -7.15 -5.74 3.85
CA SER A 55 -6.24 -5.38 2.76
C SER A 55 -6.66 -4.08 2.04
N ALA A 56 -5.76 -3.49 1.24
CA ALA A 56 -6.07 -2.33 0.40
C ALA A 56 -5.53 -2.44 -1.02
N LYS A 57 -6.16 -1.71 -1.93
CA LYS A 57 -5.65 -1.50 -3.29
C LYS A 57 -4.53 -0.47 -3.28
N MET A 58 -3.38 -0.85 -3.83
CA MET A 58 -2.17 -0.05 -3.85
C MET A 58 -1.70 0.12 -5.30
N ALA A 59 -1.48 1.37 -5.71
CA ALA A 59 -0.95 1.67 -7.03
C ALA A 59 0.56 1.40 -7.06
N THR A 60 1.01 0.65 -8.05
CA THR A 60 2.42 0.34 -8.30
C THR A 60 2.78 0.74 -9.74
N SER A 61 4.08 0.73 -10.07
CA SER A 61 4.54 1.00 -11.44
C SER A 61 4.05 -0.02 -12.48
N LYS A 62 3.57 -1.19 -12.03
CA LYS A 62 3.08 -2.29 -12.89
C LYS A 62 1.56 -2.46 -12.86
N GLY A 63 0.82 -1.57 -12.20
CA GLY A 63 -0.62 -1.66 -12.02
C GLY A 63 -1.04 -1.65 -10.55
N VAL A 64 -2.25 -2.09 -10.26
CA VAL A 64 -2.82 -2.08 -8.90
C VAL A 64 -2.71 -3.47 -8.27
N VAL A 65 -2.20 -3.52 -7.03
CA VAL A 65 -2.09 -4.75 -6.23
C VAL A 65 -2.99 -4.64 -5.00
N GLN A 66 -3.68 -5.71 -4.64
CA GLN A 66 -4.35 -5.82 -3.34
C GLN A 66 -3.36 -6.38 -2.32
N GLY A 67 -3.16 -5.71 -1.19
CA GLY A 67 -2.25 -6.20 -0.16
C GLY A 67 -2.11 -5.26 1.03
N TYR A 68 -0.95 -5.34 1.68
CA TYR A 68 -0.58 -4.56 2.85
C TYR A 68 0.76 -3.87 2.63
N THR A 69 0.89 -2.68 3.21
CA THR A 69 2.19 -2.01 3.39
C THR A 69 2.78 -2.49 4.70
N GLY A 70 3.93 -3.17 4.60
CA GLY A 70 4.72 -3.55 5.76
C GLY A 70 5.64 -2.42 6.20
N VAL A 71 5.68 -2.14 7.49
CA VAL A 71 6.59 -1.17 8.09
C VAL A 71 7.37 -1.84 9.21
N ALA A 72 8.68 -1.58 9.27
CA ALA A 72 9.54 -2.10 10.33
C ALA A 72 10.37 -0.97 10.93
N ALA A 73 10.49 -0.96 12.25
CA ALA A 73 11.50 -0.18 12.97
C ALA A 73 12.66 -1.11 13.31
N VAL A 74 13.88 -0.63 13.08
CA VAL A 74 15.11 -1.41 13.22
C VAL A 74 16.05 -0.67 14.14
N ASP A 75 16.66 -1.37 15.09
CA ASP A 75 17.76 -0.81 15.87
C ASP A 75 18.99 -0.61 14.97
N CYS A 76 19.54 0.60 14.95
CA CYS A 76 20.60 0.95 14.01
C CYS A 76 21.95 0.27 14.34
N HIS A 77 22.19 -0.08 15.60
CA HIS A 77 23.48 -0.62 16.04
C HIS A 77 23.53 -2.13 15.88
N TYR A 78 22.48 -2.82 16.33
CA TYR A 78 22.37 -4.28 16.30
C TYR A 78 21.69 -4.82 15.04
N GLN A 79 21.10 -3.95 14.23
CA GLN A 79 20.39 -4.30 12.99
C GLN A 79 19.25 -5.32 13.20
N ILE A 80 18.61 -5.27 14.37
CA ILE A 80 17.47 -6.12 14.71
C ILE A 80 16.16 -5.37 14.48
N ILE A 81 15.14 -6.08 13.99
CA ILE A 81 13.77 -5.54 13.93
C ILE A 81 13.25 -5.48 15.36
N VAL A 82 12.91 -4.27 15.81
CA VAL A 82 12.34 -4.03 17.14
C VAL A 82 10.81 -3.91 17.10
N GLU A 83 10.26 -3.52 15.95
CA GLU A 83 8.83 -3.44 15.72
C GLU A 83 8.53 -3.72 14.25
N ALA A 84 7.45 -4.44 13.97
CA ALA A 84 6.98 -4.69 12.61
C ALA A 84 5.45 -4.72 12.55
N GLN A 85 4.89 -3.99 11.60
CA GLN A 85 3.45 -3.84 11.41
C GLN A 85 3.08 -4.01 9.94
N ALA A 86 1.85 -4.47 9.68
CA ALA A 86 1.29 -4.57 8.34
C ALA A 86 -0.03 -3.80 8.28
N HIS A 87 -0.15 -2.90 7.31
CA HIS A 87 -1.30 -2.00 7.23
C HIS A 87 -1.96 -2.05 5.85
N GLY A 88 -3.28 -2.14 5.84
CA GLY A 88 -4.10 -2.04 4.63
C GLY A 88 -4.23 -0.61 4.13
N THR A 89 -3.11 0.02 3.78
CA THR A 89 -3.05 1.35 3.16
C THR A 89 -1.83 1.44 2.28
N GLY A 90 -1.94 2.09 1.12
CA GLY A 90 -0.79 2.44 0.29
C GLY A 90 -0.09 3.74 0.73
N SER A 91 -0.58 4.42 1.77
CA SER A 91 -0.03 5.68 2.25
C SER A 91 0.89 5.46 3.45
N GLU A 92 2.21 5.43 3.20
CA GLU A 92 3.23 5.28 4.25
C GLU A 92 3.17 6.43 5.27
N GLN A 93 2.80 7.63 4.84
CA GLN A 93 2.65 8.80 5.73
C GLN A 93 1.75 8.53 6.93
N GLU A 94 0.70 7.72 6.77
CA GLU A 94 -0.24 7.38 7.85
C GLU A 94 0.35 6.44 8.91
N LEU A 95 1.49 5.80 8.62
CA LEU A 95 2.02 4.66 9.38
C LEU A 95 3.16 5.02 10.33
N LEU A 96 3.77 6.20 10.17
CA LEU A 96 4.93 6.60 10.95
C LEU A 96 4.63 6.67 12.46
N ILE A 97 3.62 7.46 12.85
CA ILE A 97 3.31 7.71 14.26
C ILE A 97 2.88 6.44 15.00
N PRO A 98 2.03 5.55 14.44
CA PRO A 98 1.75 4.25 15.05
C PRO A 98 3.00 3.41 15.36
N VAL A 99 3.93 3.31 14.41
CA VAL A 99 5.16 2.52 14.58
C VAL A 99 6.11 3.18 15.57
N VAL A 100 6.26 4.51 15.50
CA VAL A 100 7.04 5.26 16.49
C VAL A 100 6.43 5.05 17.87
N ASN A 101 5.13 5.16 18.06
CA ASN A 101 4.53 4.94 19.38
C ASN A 101 4.74 3.51 19.91
N ALA A 102 4.66 2.50 19.04
CA ALA A 102 4.89 1.11 19.43
C ALA A 102 6.33 0.86 19.95
N THR A 103 7.32 1.63 19.49
CA THR A 103 8.71 1.49 19.97
C THR A 103 8.99 2.20 21.31
N ALA A 104 8.01 2.86 21.93
CA ALA A 104 8.22 3.75 23.07
C ALA A 104 8.91 3.09 24.27
N SER A 105 8.61 1.83 24.58
CA SER A 105 9.22 1.10 25.70
C SER A 105 10.70 0.77 25.50
N MET A 106 11.20 0.84 24.27
CA MET A 106 12.57 0.48 23.89
C MET A 106 13.45 1.72 23.68
N ARG A 107 12.85 2.91 23.58
CA ARG A 107 13.58 4.16 23.36
C ARG A 107 14.13 4.72 24.67
N LYS A 108 15.29 5.37 24.55
CA LYS A 108 15.86 6.26 25.55
C LYS A 108 15.60 7.71 25.14
N PRO A 109 15.75 8.69 26.05
CA PRO A 109 15.61 10.11 25.71
C PRO A 109 16.52 10.55 24.55
N GLU A 110 17.68 9.91 24.39
CA GLU A 110 18.65 10.20 23.32
C GLU A 110 18.39 9.41 22.04
N THR A 111 17.36 8.57 21.98
CA THR A 111 17.04 7.79 20.79
C THR A 111 16.51 8.69 19.68
N VAL A 112 17.24 8.71 18.58
CA VAL A 112 16.87 9.40 17.34
C VAL A 112 16.09 8.46 16.43
N ILE A 113 14.96 8.93 15.89
CA ILE A 113 14.21 8.23 14.85
C ILE A 113 14.65 8.72 13.47
N THR A 114 14.95 7.79 12.56
CA THR A 114 15.13 8.11 11.15
C THR A 114 14.07 7.39 10.33
N ALA A 115 13.57 8.06 9.30
CA ALA A 115 12.60 7.48 8.38
C ALA A 115 12.85 7.98 6.96
N ASP A 116 12.39 7.22 5.96
CA ASP A 116 12.47 7.64 4.56
C ASP A 116 11.56 8.83 4.24
N ASN A 117 11.71 9.37 3.03
CA ASN A 117 10.93 10.50 2.56
C ASN A 117 9.45 10.18 2.32
N GLY A 118 9.07 8.90 2.23
CA GLY A 118 7.69 8.43 2.13
C GLY A 118 6.88 8.77 3.39
N TYR A 119 7.55 8.81 4.55
CA TYR A 119 6.93 9.21 5.81
C TYR A 119 6.86 10.73 6.05
N HIS A 120 7.44 11.55 5.17
CA HIS A 120 7.46 13.00 5.34
C HIS A 120 6.06 13.63 5.17
N SER A 121 5.52 14.18 6.25
CA SER A 121 4.33 15.04 6.25
C SER A 121 4.37 16.07 7.38
N GLU A 122 3.75 17.22 7.19
CA GLU A 122 3.65 18.26 8.23
C GLU A 122 3.01 17.72 9.51
N ALA A 123 1.94 16.92 9.38
CA ALA A 123 1.26 16.30 10.50
C ALA A 123 2.19 15.37 11.30
N ASN A 124 3.02 14.57 10.62
CA ASN A 124 3.99 13.70 11.29
C ASN A 124 5.08 14.49 11.99
N LEU A 125 5.67 15.49 11.32
CA LEU A 125 6.71 16.33 11.91
C LEU A 125 6.20 17.08 13.14
N LYS A 126 4.97 17.60 13.08
CA LYS A 126 4.32 18.23 14.22
C LYS A 126 4.09 17.25 15.37
N ALA A 127 3.58 16.05 15.08
CA ALA A 127 3.33 15.04 16.12
C ALA A 127 4.63 14.58 16.82
N LEU A 128 5.73 14.43 16.07
CA LEU A 128 7.04 14.10 16.62
C LEU A 128 7.59 15.22 17.50
N ALA A 129 7.50 16.47 17.03
CA ALA A 129 7.94 17.64 17.78
C ALA A 129 7.13 17.84 19.08
N ASP A 130 5.81 17.73 19.01
CA ASP A 130 4.91 17.84 20.17
C ASP A 130 5.20 16.73 21.21
N ALA A 131 5.62 15.54 20.75
CA ALA A 131 6.01 14.43 21.60
C ALA A 131 7.46 14.51 22.12
N GLY A 132 8.25 15.51 21.72
CA GLY A 132 9.66 15.65 22.09
C GLY A 132 10.56 14.54 21.55
N ILE A 133 10.20 13.94 20.41
CA ILE A 133 10.96 12.87 19.76
C ILE A 133 11.90 13.48 18.72
N ASP A 134 13.21 13.30 18.89
CA ASP A 134 14.20 13.73 17.89
C ASP A 134 14.11 12.81 16.66
N ALA A 135 13.88 13.41 15.49
CA ALA A 135 13.62 12.67 14.27
C ALA A 135 14.13 13.37 13.01
N TYR A 136 14.71 12.59 12.10
CA TYR A 136 15.23 13.06 10.82
C TYR A 136 14.51 12.36 9.68
N ILE A 137 13.73 13.14 8.92
CA ILE A 137 12.91 12.67 7.80
C ILE A 137 13.14 13.60 6.60
N PRO A 138 13.71 13.13 5.49
CA PRO A 138 13.95 13.97 4.32
C PRO A 138 12.63 14.45 3.69
N ASP A 139 12.59 15.69 3.22
CA ASP A 139 11.46 16.18 2.41
C ASP A 139 11.43 15.53 1.03
N LYS A 140 10.32 15.71 0.32
CA LYS A 140 10.08 15.08 -1.00
C LYS A 140 11.06 15.54 -2.09
N ASP A 141 11.65 16.72 -1.94
CA ASP A 141 12.53 17.33 -2.93
C ASP A 141 14.01 17.22 -2.55
N TYR A 142 14.37 16.51 -1.47
CA TYR A 142 15.76 16.42 -0.98
C TYR A 142 16.74 15.97 -2.07
N ARG A 143 16.32 15.03 -2.93
CA ARG A 143 17.12 14.52 -4.05
C ARG A 143 17.49 15.58 -5.10
N LYS A 144 16.70 16.64 -5.23
CA LYS A 144 16.98 17.74 -6.17
C LYS A 144 18.06 18.69 -5.65
N ARG A 145 18.31 18.69 -4.34
CA ARG A 145 19.20 19.64 -3.67
C ARG A 145 20.51 19.03 -3.19
N ASP A 146 20.59 17.69 -3.16
CA ASP A 146 21.75 16.97 -2.66
C ASP A 146 22.65 16.53 -3.83
N GLU A 147 23.91 16.98 -3.78
CA GLU A 147 24.92 16.78 -4.83
C GLU A 147 25.16 15.30 -5.14
N ARG A 148 24.96 14.41 -4.17
CA ARG A 148 25.10 12.95 -4.34
C ARG A 148 24.09 12.38 -5.35
N TYR A 149 23.09 13.16 -5.73
CA TYR A 149 22.03 12.79 -6.63
C TYR A 149 22.02 13.59 -7.94
N ALA A 150 23.09 14.33 -8.26
CA ALA A 150 23.21 15.11 -9.48
C ALA A 150 22.94 14.30 -10.77
N ASP A 151 23.36 13.02 -10.80
CA ASP A 151 23.22 12.14 -11.96
C ASP A 151 21.90 11.34 -12.03
N GLN A 152 20.92 11.63 -11.15
CA GLN A 152 19.67 10.85 -11.09
C GLN A 152 18.84 10.83 -12.38
N THR A 153 19.02 11.83 -13.26
CA THR A 153 18.30 11.93 -14.53
C THR A 153 18.66 10.83 -15.52
N VAL A 154 19.80 10.15 -15.33
CA VAL A 154 20.25 9.03 -16.19
C VAL A 154 19.23 7.87 -16.19
N HIS A 155 18.55 7.61 -15.07
CA HIS A 155 17.55 6.54 -14.96
C HIS A 155 16.16 6.91 -15.50
N GLN A 156 15.90 8.18 -15.81
CA GLN A 156 14.63 8.63 -16.37
C GLN A 156 14.59 8.51 -17.90
N GLN A 157 15.73 8.29 -18.54
CA GLN A 157 15.83 7.98 -19.97
C GLN A 157 15.32 6.56 -20.22
N LYS A 158 14.00 6.41 -20.41
CA LYS A 158 13.48 5.18 -21.02
C LYS A 158 14.01 5.12 -22.45
N PRO A 159 14.61 4.00 -22.89
CA PRO A 159 14.95 3.84 -24.31
C PRO A 159 13.68 4.02 -25.14
N ASP A 160 13.82 4.60 -26.33
CA ASP A 160 12.71 4.80 -27.26
C ASP A 160 11.96 3.47 -27.43
N PRO A 161 10.65 3.40 -27.08
CA PRO A 161 9.88 2.17 -27.17
C PRO A 161 9.81 1.59 -28.59
N LEU A 162 10.16 2.36 -29.62
CA LEU A 162 10.17 1.91 -31.01
C LEU A 162 11.54 1.52 -31.55
N GLY A 163 12.63 1.72 -30.78
CA GLY A 163 13.99 1.46 -31.24
C GLY A 163 14.38 2.37 -32.40
N THR A 164 15.35 3.26 -32.20
CA THR A 164 15.89 4.06 -33.30
C THR A 164 16.59 3.14 -34.31
N VAL A 165 15.98 2.92 -35.47
CA VAL A 165 16.71 2.44 -36.66
C VAL A 165 17.56 3.62 -37.15
N PRO A 166 18.90 3.50 -37.19
CA PRO A 166 19.74 4.59 -37.67
C PRO A 166 19.45 4.88 -39.14
N LYS A 167 19.37 6.18 -39.50
CA LYS A 167 19.42 6.66 -40.88
C LYS A 167 20.86 6.71 -41.37
#